data_AF-A0A2K2VHI3-F1
#
_entry.id   AF-A0A2K2VHI3-F1
#
_cell.length_a   1.000
_cell.length_b   1.000
_cell.length_c   1.000
_cell.angle_alpha   90.00
_cell.angle_beta   90.00
_cell.angle_gamma   90.00
#
_symmetry.space_group_name_H-M   'P 1'
#
loop_
_entity.id
_entity.type
_entity.pdbx_description
1 polymer ?
#
loop_
_entity_poly.entity_id
_entity_poly.type
_entity_poly.pdbx_seq_one_letter_code
_entity_poly.pdbx_strand_id
1 'polypeptide(L)'
;MPKIINKEEKINFICDEAYKVFIDAGIDEFSLNKFILDINMSKGQFYHYFSTKEQLVFQVMSKKTFELFDLTLKEYKNKKLNFRT
;
A
#
# COMPACT_ATOMS: atom_id res chain seq x y z
N MET A 1 14.84 9.56 -24.06
CA MET A 1 14.76 8.20 -23.45
C MET A 1 13.50 8.14 -22.60
N PRO A 2 12.62 7.15 -22.78
CA PRO A 2 11.50 6.97 -21.87
C PRO A 2 12.06 6.64 -20.48
N LYS A 3 11.65 7.39 -19.44
CA LYS A 3 11.95 7.04 -18.05
C LYS A 3 11.29 5.68 -17.80
N ILE A 4 12.10 4.66 -17.51
CA ILE A 4 11.60 3.38 -16.98
C ILE A 4 11.03 3.72 -15.60
N ILE A 5 9.71 3.93 -15.54
CA ILE A 5 9.01 4.00 -14.27
C ILE A 5 8.92 2.57 -13.77
N ASN A 6 9.58 2.26 -12.65
CA ASN A 6 9.44 0.96 -12.03
C ASN A 6 7.97 0.80 -11.60
N LYS A 7 7.23 -0.06 -12.30
CA LYS A 7 5.80 -0.28 -12.08
C LYS A 7 5.51 -0.65 -10.62
N GLU A 8 6.42 -1.42 -10.01
CA GLU A 8 6.32 -1.83 -8.61
C GLU A 8 6.48 -0.66 -7.64
N GLU A 9 7.45 0.23 -7.86
CA GLU A 9 7.62 1.44 -7.03
C GLU A 9 6.39 2.33 -7.08
N LYS A 10 5.75 2.46 -8.25
CA LYS A 10 4.51 3.23 -8.35
C LYS A 10 3.34 2.57 -7.65
N ILE A 11 3.19 1.25 -7.75
CA ILE A 11 2.18 0.51 -6.98
C ILE A 11 2.42 0.72 -5.48
N ASN A 12 3.66 0.58 -5.01
CA ASN A 12 4.02 0.79 -3.61
C ASN A 12 3.67 2.20 -3.14
N PHE A 13 4.08 3.23 -3.90
CA PHE A 13 3.74 4.62 -3.61
C PHE A 13 2.22 4.84 -3.49
N ILE A 14 1.45 4.37 -4.48
CA ILE A 14 0.00 4.51 -4.49
C ILE A 14 -0.61 3.80 -3.26
N CYS A 15 -0.13 2.60 -2.93
CA CYS A 15 -0.64 1.86 -1.78
C CYS A 15 -0.30 2.54 -0.44
N ASP A 16 0.90 3.09 -0.29
CA ASP A 16 1.30 3.75 0.95
C ASP A 16 0.53 5.05 1.17
N GLU A 17 0.29 5.85 0.12
CA GLU A 17 -0.56 7.04 0.23
C GLU A 17 -2.03 6.68 0.51
N ALA A 18 -2.57 5.65 -0.15
CA ALA A 18 -3.94 5.19 0.09
C ALA A 18 -4.12 4.69 1.53
N TYR A 19 -3.14 3.97 2.07
CA TYR A 19 -3.17 3.48 3.44
C TYR A 19 -3.28 4.61 4.47
N LYS A 20 -2.56 5.71 4.27
CA LYS A 20 -2.66 6.89 5.16
C LYS A 20 -4.09 7.42 5.21
N VAL A 21 -4.75 7.52 4.05
CA VAL A 21 -6.14 7.98 3.98
C VAL A 21 -7.08 6.98 4.64
N PHE A 22 -6.87 5.68 4.46
CA PHE A 22 -7.69 4.65 5.11
C PHE A 22 -7.61 4.69 6.64
N ILE A 23 -6.43 4.99 7.19
CA ILE A 23 -6.25 5.10 8.65
C ILE A 23 -6.91 6.36 9.20
N ASP A 24 -6.89 7.47 8.45
CA ASP A 24 -7.45 8.74 8.89
C ASP A 24 -8.98 8.81 8.74
N ALA A 25 -9.49 8.45 7.56
CA ALA A 25 -10.90 8.62 7.21
C ALA A 25 -11.71 7.31 7.12
N GLY A 26 -11.06 6.15 7.11
CA GLY A 26 -11.70 4.87 6.82
C GLY A 26 -11.88 4.59 5.32
N ILE A 27 -12.17 3.32 5.00
CA ILE A 27 -12.35 2.86 3.60
C ILE A 27 -13.69 3.32 3.02
N ASP A 28 -14.75 3.41 3.84
CA ASP A 28 -16.08 3.77 3.37
C ASP A 28 -16.11 5.20 2.86
N GLU A 29 -15.53 6.15 3.62
CA GLU A 29 -15.41 7.56 3.27
C GLU A 29 -14.33 7.86 2.21
N PHE A 30 -13.54 6.85 1.82
CA PHE A 30 -12.50 7.02 0.81
C PHE A 30 -13.09 7.31 -0.58
N SER A 31 -12.78 8.50 -1.11
CA SER A 31 -13.10 8.89 -2.49
C SER A 31 -11.90 8.68 -3.41
N LEU A 32 -12.00 7.71 -4.32
CA LEU A 32 -10.93 7.37 -5.27
C LEU A 32 -10.54 8.56 -6.15
N ASN A 33 -11.52 9.33 -6.65
CA ASN A 33 -11.24 10.48 -7.51
C ASN A 33 -10.50 11.59 -6.76
N LYS A 34 -10.87 11.85 -5.50
CA LYS A 34 -10.18 12.83 -4.66
C LYS A 34 -8.76 12.37 -4.38
N PHE A 35 -8.58 11.12 -3.98
CA PHE A 35 -7.27 10.52 -3.74
C PHE A 35 -6.34 10.64 -4.95
N ILE A 36 -6.82 10.31 -6.16
CA ILE A 36 -6.02 10.42 -7.40
C ILE A 36 -5.51 11.86 -7.60
N LEU A 37 -6.34 12.86 -7.33
CA LEU A 37 -5.97 14.27 -7.41
C LEU A 37 -4.93 14.63 -6.32
N ASP A 38 -5.16 14.18 -5.08
CA ASP A 38 -4.30 14.49 -3.93
C ASP A 38 -2.87 13.95 -4.11
N ILE A 39 -2.70 12.80 -4.78
CA ILE A 39 -1.38 12.23 -5.11
C ILE A 39 -0.77 12.78 -6.42
N ASN A 40 -1.35 13.84 -6.99
CA ASN A 40 -0.93 14.50 -8.23
C ASN A 40 -0.83 13.54 -9.44
N MET A 41 -1.82 12.65 -9.60
CA MET A 41 -1.93 11.77 -10.77
C MET A 41 -3.14 12.14 -11.63
N SER A 42 -3.03 11.93 -12.94
CA SER A 42 -4.22 11.91 -13.79
C SER A 42 -4.98 10.59 -13.61
N LYS A 43 -6.28 10.59 -13.91
CA LYS A 43 -7.10 9.35 -13.91
C LYS A 43 -6.49 8.29 -14.82
N GLY A 44 -6.12 8.66 -16.05
CA GLY A 44 -5.49 7.74 -17.00
C GLY A 44 -4.20 7.12 -16.45
N GLN A 45 -3.36 7.92 -15.81
CA GLN A 45 -2.14 7.43 -15.15
C GLN A 45 -2.46 6.43 -14.03
N PHE A 46 -3.42 6.74 -13.17
CA PHE A 46 -3.83 5.85 -12.08
C PHE A 46 -4.40 4.52 -12.60
N TYR A 47 -5.29 4.58 -13.61
CA TYR A 47 -5.94 3.40 -14.18
C TYR A 47 -4.99 2.46 -14.94
N HIS A 48 -3.74 2.85 -15.18
CA HIS A 48 -2.69 1.91 -15.62
C HIS A 48 -2.24 0.93 -14.52
N TYR A 49 -2.50 1.25 -13.25
CA TYR A 49 -2.09 0.44 -12.09
C TYR A 49 -3.27 -0.25 -11.41
N PHE A 50 -4.39 0.47 -11.23
CA PHE A 50 -5.59 -0.04 -10.55
C PHE A 50 -6.84 0.32 -11.32
N SER A 51 -7.67 -0.68 -11.63
CA SER A 51 -8.91 -0.52 -12.36
C SER A 51 -10.07 -0.06 -11.48
N THR A 52 -10.05 -0.38 -10.18
CA THR A 52 -11.16 -0.07 -9.25
C THR A 52 -10.69 0.31 -7.84
N LYS A 53 -11.59 0.90 -7.04
CA LYS A 53 -11.36 1.20 -5.61
C LYS A 53 -11.07 -0.08 -4.83
N GLU A 54 -11.81 -1.15 -5.11
CA GLU A 54 -11.71 -2.44 -4.43
C GLU A 54 -10.36 -3.10 -4.70
N GLN A 55 -9.86 -3.00 -5.94
CA GLN A 55 -8.52 -3.51 -6.28
C GLN A 55 -7.43 -2.78 -5.50
N LEU A 56 -7.54 -1.44 -5.39
CA LEU A 56 -6.62 -0.64 -4.58
C LEU A 56 -6.69 -1.07 -3.11
N VAL A 57 -7.88 -1.14 -2.53
CA VAL A 57 -8.09 -1.54 -1.12
C VAL A 57 -7.50 -2.92 -0.87
N PHE A 58 -7.80 -3.90 -1.71
CA PHE A 58 -7.28 -5.26 -1.56
C PHE A 58 -5.75 -5.29 -1.58
N GLN A 59 -5.13 -4.58 -2.52
CA GLN A 59 -3.67 -4.53 -2.64
C GLN A 59 -3.02 -3.87 -1.43
N VAL A 60 -3.59 -2.78 -0.93
CA VAL A 60 -3.12 -2.09 0.28
C VAL A 60 -3.17 -3.01 1.49
N MET A 61 -4.33 -3.65 1.73
CA MET A 61 -4.53 -4.53 2.87
C MET A 61 -3.62 -5.76 2.80
N SER A 62 -3.45 -6.34 1.62
CA SER A 62 -2.52 -7.45 1.38
C SER A 62 -1.09 -7.06 1.76
N LYS A 63 -0.59 -5.93 1.22
CA LYS A 63 0.76 -5.41 1.52
C LYS A 63 0.97 -5.19 3.01
N LYS A 64 0.06 -4.51 3.69
CA LYS A 64 0.17 -4.24 5.15
C LYS A 64 0.05 -5.49 5.99
N THR A 65 -0.75 -6.47 5.56
CA THR A 65 -0.85 -7.77 6.22
C THR A 65 0.46 -8.54 6.14
N PHE A 66 1.11 -8.58 4.97
CA PHE A 66 2.43 -9.21 4.82
C PHE A 66 3.51 -8.49 5.64
N GLU A 67 3.54 -7.15 5.62
CA GLU A 67 4.45 -6.35 6.46
C GLU A 67 4.28 -6.68 7.95
N LEU A 68 3.04 -6.78 8.43
CA LEU A 68 2.73 -7.15 9.81
C LEU A 68 3.19 -8.57 10.15
N PHE A 69 2.95 -9.55 9.28
CA PHE A 69 3.41 -10.92 9.49
C PHE A 69 4.93 -11.01 9.53
N ASP A 70 5.62 -10.32 8.63
CA ASP A 70 7.09 -10.29 8.61
C ASP A 70 7.67 -9.70 9.90
N LEU A 71 7.10 -8.60 10.39
CA LEU A 71 7.50 -7.99 11.66
C LEU A 71 7.27 -8.97 12.82
N THR A 72 6.07 -9.55 12.90
CA THR A 72 5.69 -10.50 13.95
C THR A 72 6.61 -11.73 13.96
N LEU A 73 6.94 -12.29 12.78
CA LEU A 73 7.82 -13.44 12.65
C LEU A 73 9.28 -13.11 13.04
N LYS A 74 9.77 -11.91 12.68
CA LYS A 74 11.10 -11.44 13.09
C LYS A 74 11.18 -11.30 14.61
N GLU A 75 10.19 -10.67 15.23
CA GLU A 75 10.13 -10.54 16.69
C GLU A 75 10.07 -11.89 17.40
N TYR A 76 9.25 -12.82 16.91
CA TYR A 76 9.15 -14.17 17.47
C TYR A 76 10.48 -14.92 17.41
N LYS A 77 11.18 -14.87 16.27
CA LYS A 77 12.52 -15.46 16.12
C LYS A 77 13.52 -14.85 17.10
N ASN A 78 13.53 -13.53 17.24
CA ASN A 78 14.42 -12.82 18.16
C ASN A 78 14.15 -13.21 19.62
N LYS A 79 12.88 -13.28 20.03
CA LYS A 79 12.50 -13.76 21.37
C LYS A 79 13.00 -15.19 21.62
N LYS A 80 12.81 -16.11 20.67
CA LYS A 80 13.26 -17.51 20.80
C LYS A 80 14.78 -17.66 20.93
N LEU A 81 15.57 -16.78 20.30
CA LEU A 81 17.03 -16.75 20.50
C LEU A 81 17.41 -16.32 21.93
N ASN A 82 16.69 -15.37 22.51
CA ASN A 82 16.99 -14.83 23.85
C ASN A 82 16.62 -15.77 25.02
N PHE A 83 15.88 -16.87 24.76
CA PHE A 83 15.56 -17.91 25.76
C PHE A 83 16.49 -19.14 25.72
N ARG A 84 17.54 -19.11 24.87
CA ARG A 84 18.48 -20.23 24.68
C ARG A 84 19.87 -19.99 25.29
N THR A 85 20.03 -18.93 26.08
CA THR A 85 21.19 -18.63 26.93
C THR A 85 20.81 -18.80 28.39
#